data_AF-A0A2L0C9M7-F1
#
_entry.id   AF-A0A2L0C9M7-F1
#
_cell.length_a   1.000
_cell.length_b   1.000
_cell.length_c   1.000
_cell.angle_alpha   90.00
_cell.angle_beta   90.00
_cell.angle_gamma   90.00
#
_symmetry.space_group_name_H-M   'P 1'
#
loop_
_entity.id
_entity.type
_entity.pdbx_description
1 polymer ?
#
loop_
_entity_poly.entity_id
_entity_poly.type
_entity_poly.pdbx_seq_one_letter_code
_entity_poly.pdbx_strand_id
1 'polypeptide(L)'
;LNKPLDSPVYGFIFLFRWVEERRSRRKVVEQTDTFVRDEDVVNNIFFAQQMVPNSCATHALISILLNCPTIHLGETLIRLKAHTHGMSPENKG
;
A
#
# COMPACT_ATOMS: atom_id res chain seq x y z
N LEU A 1 -10.56 13.85 12.90
CA LEU A 1 -9.33 14.32 13.59
C LEU A 1 -9.44 15.84 13.67
N ASN A 2 -9.77 16.40 14.84
CA ASN A 2 -9.98 17.84 15.02
C ASN A 2 -8.74 18.59 15.55
N LYS A 3 -7.62 17.89 15.72
CA LYS A 3 -6.33 18.50 16.08
C LYS A 3 -5.35 18.35 14.91
N PRO A 4 -4.66 19.44 14.51
CA PRO A 4 -3.57 19.35 13.56
C PRO A 4 -2.42 18.52 14.14
N LEU A 5 -1.61 17.93 13.26
CA LEU A 5 -0.42 17.17 13.62
C LEU A 5 0.79 18.10 13.56
N ASP A 6 1.58 18.15 14.62
CA ASP A 6 2.68 19.10 14.79
C ASP A 6 4.01 18.66 14.14
N SER A 7 4.01 17.48 13.51
CA SER A 7 5.20 16.88 12.88
C SER A 7 4.90 16.44 11.43
N PRO A 8 5.93 16.27 10.58
CA PRO A 8 5.76 15.73 9.24
C PRO A 8 5.01 14.40 9.24
N VAL A 9 4.01 14.28 8.37
CA VAL A 9 3.20 13.07 8.23
C VAL A 9 3.54 12.42 6.90
N TYR A 10 4.12 11.22 6.95
CA TYR A 10 4.54 10.48 5.77
C TYR A 10 3.40 9.66 5.14
N GLY A 11 2.35 9.38 5.90
CA GLY A 11 1.17 8.67 5.42
C GLY A 11 0.20 8.33 6.54
N PHE A 12 -0.93 7.74 6.18
CA PHE A 12 -1.97 7.32 7.11
C PHE A 12 -2.30 5.84 6.89
N ILE A 13 -2.40 5.08 7.98
CA ILE A 13 -2.92 3.72 7.96
C ILE A 13 -4.32 3.75 8.58
N PHE A 14 -5.32 3.40 7.79
CA PHE A 14 -6.70 3.34 8.26
C PHE A 14 -7.07 1.90 8.64
N LEU A 15 -7.16 1.64 9.95
CA LEU A 15 -7.58 0.35 10.48
C LEU A 15 -9.10 0.34 10.73
N PHE A 16 -9.76 -0.69 10.22
CA PHE A 16 -11.16 -0.96 10.51
C PHE A 16 -11.34 -2.47 10.71
N ARG A 17 -12.35 -2.85 11.50
CA ARG A 17 -12.70 -4.27 11.66
C ARG A 17 -13.24 -4.79 10.33
N TRP A 18 -12.60 -5.83 9.79
CA TRP A 18 -13.13 -6.55 8.65
C TRP A 18 -14.47 -7.20 9.01
N VAL A 19 -15.50 -6.92 8.23
CA VAL A 19 -16.85 -7.51 8.39
C VAL A 19 -17.27 -8.01 7.01
N GLU A 20 -17.24 -9.32 6.82
CA GLU A 20 -17.50 -9.98 5.53
C GLU A 20 -18.85 -9.58 4.92
N GLU A 21 -19.90 -9.51 5.74
CA GLU A 21 -21.25 -9.09 5.34
C GLU A 21 -21.32 -7.68 4.72
N ARG A 22 -20.35 -6.80 5.02
CA ARG A 22 -20.26 -5.47 4.38
C ARG A 22 -19.66 -5.53 2.98
N ARG A 23 -18.87 -6.54 2.64
CA ARG A 23 -18.34 -6.75 1.28
C ARG A 23 -19.43 -7.29 0.37
N SER A 24 -20.18 -8.30 0.82
CA SER A 24 -21.26 -8.93 0.03
C SER A 24 -22.39 -7.96 -0.32
N ARG A 25 -22.59 -6.92 0.49
CA ARG A 25 -23.57 -5.84 0.22
C ARG A 25 -23.07 -4.74 -0.71
N ARG A 26 -21.76 -4.63 -0.96
CA ARG A 26 -21.27 -3.72 -2.00
C ARG A 26 -21.62 -4.36 -3.35
N LYS A 27 -22.55 -3.76 -4.09
CA LYS A 27 -22.62 -3.99 -5.54
C LYS A 27 -21.22 -3.73 -6.08
N VAL A 28 -20.63 -4.71 -6.76
CA VAL A 28 -19.44 -4.48 -7.58
C VAL A 28 -19.89 -3.57 -8.71
N VAL A 29 -19.87 -2.27 -8.45
CA VAL A 29 -19.94 -1.28 -9.51
C VAL A 29 -18.56 -1.37 -10.13
N GLU A 30 -18.47 -1.87 -11.36
CA GLU A 30 -17.24 -1.78 -12.15
C GLU A 30 -16.98 -0.31 -12.41
N GLN A 31 -16.28 0.31 -11.47
CA GLN A 31 -15.90 1.70 -11.52
C GLN A 31 -14.59 1.76 -12.31
N THR A 32 -14.69 1.41 -13.60
CA THR A 32 -13.56 1.23 -14.53
C THR A 32 -12.63 2.45 -14.57
N ASP A 33 -13.17 3.64 -14.33
CA ASP A 33 -12.45 4.91 -14.42
C ASP A 33 -11.75 5.33 -13.12
N THR A 34 -11.86 4.52 -12.06
CA THR A 34 -11.38 4.89 -10.71
C THR A 34 -10.06 4.21 -10.34
N PHE A 35 -9.71 3.13 -11.05
CA PHE A 35 -8.52 2.33 -10.74
C PHE A 35 -7.43 2.55 -11.78
N VAL A 36 -6.19 2.65 -11.31
CA VAL A 36 -5.02 2.70 -12.19
C VAL A 36 -4.79 1.30 -12.76
N ARG A 37 -4.76 1.20 -14.09
CA ARG A 37 -4.48 -0.04 -14.84
C ARG A 37 -3.20 0.05 -15.67
N ASP A 38 -2.62 1.23 -15.76
CA ASP A 38 -1.36 1.48 -16.46
C ASP A 38 -0.22 0.83 -15.68
N GLU A 39 0.43 -0.15 -16.29
CA GLU A 39 1.51 -0.93 -15.68
C GLU A 39 2.74 -0.06 -15.38
N ASP A 40 3.03 0.96 -16.18
CA ASP A 40 4.15 1.86 -15.94
C ASP A 40 3.89 2.68 -14.68
N VAL A 41 2.67 3.18 -14.50
CA VAL A 41 2.28 3.90 -13.27
C VAL A 41 2.33 2.97 -12.05
N VAL A 42 1.83 1.74 -12.16
CA VAL A 42 1.85 0.76 -11.08
C VAL A 42 3.28 0.35 -10.72
N ASN A 43 4.19 0.26 -11.69
CA ASN A 43 5.60 -0.06 -11.45
C ASN A 43 6.39 1.10 -10.86
N ASN A 44 5.99 2.34 -11.14
CA ASN A 44 6.57 3.55 -10.58
C ASN A 44 6.21 3.77 -9.10
N ILE A 45 5.19 3.08 -8.59
CA ILE A 45 4.84 3.05 -7.16
C ILE A 45 5.20 1.71 -6.54
N PHE A 46 5.43 1.71 -5.23
CA PHE A 46 5.44 0.46 -4.46
C PHE A 46 3.99 0.07 -4.13
N PHE A 47 3.42 -0.84 -4.92
CA PHE A 47 2.13 -1.47 -4.66
C PHE A 47 2.29 -2.98 -4.63
N ALA A 48 1.89 -3.60 -3.51
CA ALA A 48 2.00 -5.04 -3.30
C ALA A 48 0.63 -5.60 -2.85
N GLN A 49 0.31 -6.80 -3.29
CA GLN A 49 -0.88 -7.53 -2.85
C GLN A 49 -0.53 -8.32 -1.59
N GLN A 50 -1.38 -8.32 -0.56
CA GLN A 50 -1.07 -9.08 0.65
C GLN A 50 -1.27 -10.59 0.39
N MET A 51 -0.18 -11.32 0.18
CA MET A 51 -0.20 -12.77 -0.02
C MET A 51 -0.03 -13.54 1.29
N VAL A 52 0.76 -12.99 2.22
CA VAL A 52 1.01 -13.60 3.53
C VAL A 52 -0.15 -13.32 4.52
N PRO A 53 -0.73 -14.35 5.16
CA PRO A 53 -1.74 -14.15 6.20
C PRO A 53 -1.19 -13.37 7.39
N ASN A 54 -2.03 -12.54 8.02
CA ASN A 54 -1.69 -11.77 9.22
C ASN A 54 -0.51 -10.77 9.08
N SER A 55 -0.09 -10.42 7.85
CA SER A 55 1.00 -9.47 7.60
C SER A 55 0.54 -8.02 7.37
N CYS A 56 -0.77 -7.74 7.47
CA CYS A 56 -1.37 -6.46 7.06
C CYS A 56 -0.73 -5.22 7.71
N ALA A 57 -0.27 -5.32 8.97
CA ALA A 57 0.41 -4.21 9.65
C ALA A 57 1.75 -3.88 8.98
N THR A 58 2.59 -4.89 8.77
CA THR A 58 3.88 -4.75 8.07
C THR A 58 3.66 -4.28 6.63
N HIS A 59 2.68 -4.87 5.95
CA HIS A 59 2.33 -4.54 4.57
C HIS A 59 1.94 -3.06 4.41
N ALA A 60 1.11 -2.54 5.32
CA ALA A 60 0.68 -1.15 5.32
C ALA A 60 1.84 -0.18 5.62
N LEU A 61 2.70 -0.52 6.58
CA LEU A 61 3.88 0.29 6.91
C LEU A 61 4.85 0.35 5.72
N ILE A 62 5.19 -0.79 5.13
CA ILE A 62 6.11 -0.86 3.97
C ILE A 62 5.52 -0.10 2.78
N SER A 63 4.22 -0.22 2.55
CA SER A 63 3.50 0.52 1.50
C SER A 63 3.64 2.03 1.64
N ILE A 64 3.63 2.57 2.87
CA ILE A 64 3.92 3.99 3.09
C ILE A 64 5.41 4.28 2.89
N LEU A 65 6.28 3.58 3.64
CA LEU A 65 7.71 3.88 3.71
C LEU A 65 8.39 3.81 2.33
N LEU A 66 8.08 2.81 1.51
CA LEU A 66 8.72 2.65 0.21
C LEU A 66 8.20 3.64 -0.85
N ASN A 67 7.07 4.31 -0.61
CA ASN A 67 6.55 5.39 -1.46
C ASN A 67 6.95 6.79 -0.97
N CYS A 68 7.71 6.92 0.13
CA CYS A 68 8.22 8.20 0.61
C CYS A 68 9.64 8.48 0.09
N PRO A 69 9.87 9.52 -0.74
CA PRO A 69 11.19 9.80 -1.30
C PRO A 69 12.16 10.46 -0.31
N THR A 70 11.65 11.08 0.75
CA THR A 70 12.45 11.94 1.66
C THR A 70 12.95 11.21 2.91
N ILE A 71 12.69 9.92 3.06
CA ILE A 71 13.01 9.18 4.29
C ILE A 71 14.27 8.32 4.11
N HIS A 72 15.09 8.26 5.16
CA HIS A 72 16.22 7.33 5.18
C HIS A 72 15.73 5.92 5.49
N LEU A 73 15.56 5.12 4.45
CA LEU A 73 15.25 3.70 4.57
C LEU A 73 16.53 2.97 5.01
N GLY A 74 16.48 2.19 6.09
CA GLY A 74 17.61 1.31 6.44
C GLY A 74 17.89 0.29 5.33
N GLU A 75 19.07 -0.34 5.36
CA GLU A 75 19.57 -1.24 4.29
C GLU A 75 18.56 -2.30 3.84
N THR A 76 17.82 -2.89 4.77
CA THR A 76 16.84 -3.94 4.47
C THR A 76 15.70 -3.43 3.58
N LEU A 77 15.17 -2.24 3.86
CA LEU A 77 14.07 -1.66 3.09
C LEU A 77 14.54 -1.10 1.75
N ILE A 78 15.76 -0.55 1.70
CA ILE A 78 16.39 -0.16 0.43
C ILE A 78 16.56 -1.38 -0.48
N ARG A 79 17.13 -2.46 0.05
CA ARG A 79 17.33 -3.71 -0.70
C ARG A 79 16.01 -4.28 -1.17
N LEU A 80 14.98 -4.29 -0.31
CA LEU A 80 13.64 -4.75 -0.68
C LEU A 80 13.06 -3.93 -1.84
N LYS A 81 13.12 -2.60 -1.76
CA LYS A 81 12.62 -1.70 -2.81
C LYS A 81 13.32 -1.91 -4.16
N ALA A 82 14.65 -2.07 -4.13
CA ALA A 82 15.42 -2.33 -5.34
C ALA A 82 15.12 -3.73 -5.92
N HIS A 83 15.05 -4.75 -5.07
CA HIS A 83 14.80 -6.13 -5.50
C HIS A 83 13.41 -6.31 -6.12
N THR A 84 12.41 -5.59 -5.62
CA THR A 84 11.01 -5.69 -6.05
C THR A 84 10.64 -4.75 -7.19
N HIS A 85 11.59 -3.96 -7.70
CA HIS A 85 11.36 -3.04 -8.81
C HIS A 85 10.96 -3.81 -10.08
N GLY A 86 9.89 -3.39 -10.75
CA GLY A 86 9.36 -4.05 -11.96
C GLY A 86 8.63 -5.38 -11.72
N MET A 87 8.52 -5.85 -10.48
CA MET A 87 7.70 -7.03 -10.15
C MET A 87 6.21 -6.67 -10.14
N SER A 88 5.35 -7.64 -10.51
CA SER A 88 3.90 -7.53 -10.35
C SER A 88 3.53 -7.37 -8.87
N PRO A 89 2.36 -6.76 -8.55
CA PRO A 89 1.94 -6.59 -7.15
C PRO A 89 1.85 -7.89 -6.37
N GLU A 90 1.50 -9.00 -7.04
CA GLU A 90 1.50 -10.34 -6.45
C GLU A 90 2.91 -10.82 -6.07
N ASN A 91 3.89 -10.65 -6.97
CA ASN A 91 5.28 -11.05 -6.71
C ASN A 91 5.98 -10.14 -5.68
N LYS A 92 5.49 -8.90 -5.51
CA LYS A 92 5.98 -7.98 -4.46
C LYS A 92 5.49 -8.35 -3.06
N GLY A 93 4.42 -9.15 -2.95
CA GLY A 93 3.66 -9.44 -1.74
C GLY A 93 3.95 -10.78 -1.09
#